data_AF-A0A1Y3PAS0-F1
#
_entry.id   AF-A0A1Y3PAS0-F1
#
_cell.length_a   1.000
_cell.length_b   1.000
_cell.length_c   1.000
_cell.angle_alpha   90.00
_cell.angle_beta   90.00
_cell.angle_gamma   90.00
#
_symmetry.space_group_name_H-M   'P 1'
#
loop_
_entity.id
_entity.type
_entity.pdbx_description
1 polymer ?
#
loop_
_entity_poly.entity_id
_entity_poly.type
_entity_poly.pdbx_seq_one_letter_code
_entity_poly.pdbx_strand_id
1 'polypeptide(L)'
;MRKHLTIALSMAVLLIAAAAAVIYAVNNHSPEPQTGVKLLGVESVGPLRNDLSKEQIQSFIDSAYKEYVKKKAESLHNVNPDAVLVQGKDFAVTAREFIEYKYQKLFIERLNETIFDHTVVDGQLKDAFGTPESKTGNLSNQELLRHFLSRYVLASHAKERGISVSRQELDDYIAFTKNALSGMDANTDMESDFTGKAFFEALLKMNGWTEEEYWELPKVREGYERDMLQQKLEKQLIETGKVGNHHEFLAYADKILDSAIKKLDVRWDLLDNIP
;
A
#
# COMPACT_ATOMS: atom_id res chain seq x y z
N MET A 1 -0.09 24.87 -10.68
CA MET A 1 -0.72 23.55 -10.89
C MET A 1 0.25 22.35 -10.92
N ARG A 2 1.52 22.45 -11.39
CA ARG A 2 2.43 21.28 -11.47
C ARG A 2 3.00 20.72 -10.13
N LYS A 3 2.70 21.31 -8.97
CA LYS A 3 3.27 20.89 -7.67
C LYS A 3 2.46 19.81 -6.92
N HIS A 4 1.27 19.44 -7.40
CA HIS A 4 0.35 18.55 -6.68
C HIS A 4 0.14 17.18 -7.35
N LEU A 5 0.81 16.86 -8.47
CA LEU A 5 0.45 15.69 -9.27
C LEU A 5 1.07 14.37 -8.77
N THR A 6 2.04 14.39 -7.86
CA THR A 6 2.87 13.21 -7.58
C THR A 6 2.44 12.35 -6.39
N ILE A 7 1.56 12.87 -5.54
CA ILE A 7 1.23 12.28 -4.22
C ILE A 7 0.30 11.03 -4.33
N ALA A 8 -0.12 10.67 -5.54
CA ALA A 8 -1.25 9.76 -5.78
C ALA A 8 -0.90 8.25 -5.82
N LEU A 9 0.32 7.88 -6.19
CA LEU A 9 0.67 6.49 -6.53
C LEU A 9 0.70 5.56 -5.30
N SER A 10 1.14 6.10 -4.18
CA SER A 10 1.47 5.32 -3.00
C SER A 10 0.25 5.13 -2.08
N MET A 11 -0.78 5.97 -2.19
CA MET A 11 -1.92 5.98 -1.25
C MET A 11 -3.14 5.16 -1.67
N ALA A 12 -3.23 4.76 -2.96
CA ALA A 12 -4.11 3.69 -3.39
C ALA A 12 -3.90 2.43 -2.52
N VAL A 13 -2.65 2.13 -2.16
CA VAL A 13 -2.22 1.01 -1.31
C VAL A 13 -2.84 1.04 0.09
N LEU A 14 -2.99 2.23 0.68
CA LEU A 14 -3.53 2.39 2.03
C LEU A 14 -5.04 2.23 2.05
N LEU A 15 -5.73 2.74 1.03
CA LEU A 15 -7.16 2.54 0.84
C LEU A 15 -7.45 1.09 0.47
N ILE A 16 -6.58 0.45 -0.31
CA ILE A 16 -6.61 -0.96 -0.62
C ILE A 16 -6.37 -1.79 0.66
N ALA A 17 -5.49 -1.38 1.55
CA ALA A 17 -5.29 -2.03 2.85
C ALA A 17 -6.49 -1.93 3.79
N ALA A 18 -7.05 -0.72 3.93
CA ALA A 18 -8.27 -0.51 4.70
C ALA A 18 -9.47 -1.24 4.06
N ALA A 19 -9.62 -1.18 2.73
CA ALA A 19 -10.65 -1.89 1.99
C ALA A 19 -10.45 -3.41 2.05
N ALA A 20 -9.21 -3.93 2.02
CA ALA A 20 -8.91 -5.36 2.15
C ALA A 20 -9.27 -5.89 3.53
N ALA A 21 -8.97 -5.12 4.59
CA ALA A 21 -9.34 -5.47 5.96
C ALA A 21 -10.88 -5.56 6.08
N VAL A 22 -11.60 -4.64 5.45
CA VAL A 22 -13.07 -4.64 5.38
C VAL A 22 -13.61 -5.77 4.50
N ILE A 23 -13.03 -6.04 3.33
CA ILE A 23 -13.41 -7.17 2.46
C ILE A 23 -13.16 -8.51 3.15
N TYR A 24 -12.06 -8.63 3.90
CA TYR A 24 -11.75 -9.81 4.71
C TYR A 24 -12.76 -9.99 5.86
N ALA A 25 -13.15 -8.91 6.55
CA ALA A 25 -14.17 -8.94 7.59
C ALA A 25 -15.57 -9.30 7.05
N VAL A 26 -15.96 -8.75 5.89
CA VAL A 26 -17.25 -9.02 5.23
C VAL A 26 -17.32 -10.44 4.67
N ASN A 27 -16.25 -10.95 4.06
CA ASN A 27 -16.21 -12.29 3.47
C ASN A 27 -16.15 -13.42 4.51
N ASN A 28 -15.68 -13.15 5.73
CA ASN A 28 -15.70 -14.15 6.81
C ASN A 28 -17.07 -14.30 7.50
N HIS A 29 -18.07 -13.48 7.12
CA HIS A 29 -19.44 -13.56 7.62
C HIS A 29 -20.52 -13.69 6.52
N SER A 30 -20.12 -13.78 5.26
CA SER A 30 -21.04 -13.97 4.12
C SER A 30 -20.75 -15.31 3.41
N PRO A 31 -21.76 -16.16 3.13
CA PRO A 31 -21.53 -17.49 2.59
C PRO A 31 -21.02 -17.55 1.13
N GLU A 32 -21.00 -16.47 0.33
CA GLU A 32 -20.23 -16.35 -0.92
C GLU A 32 -20.03 -14.86 -1.29
N PRO A 33 -18.82 -14.43 -1.75
CA PRO A 33 -18.43 -14.59 -3.16
C PRO A 33 -16.99 -15.14 -3.36
N GLN A 34 -16.83 -16.02 -4.37
CA GLN A 34 -15.60 -16.76 -4.73
C GLN A 34 -14.46 -15.92 -5.36
N THR A 35 -14.32 -14.66 -4.97
CA THR A 35 -13.17 -13.84 -5.35
C THR A 35 -12.52 -13.31 -4.08
N GLY A 36 -11.80 -14.20 -3.40
CA GLY A 36 -10.93 -13.85 -2.27
C GLY A 36 -9.80 -12.95 -2.76
N VAL A 37 -10.03 -11.64 -2.80
CA VAL A 37 -9.00 -10.63 -3.05
C VAL A 37 -8.10 -10.57 -1.81
N LYS A 38 -7.09 -11.44 -1.73
CA LYS A 38 -5.98 -11.29 -0.78
C LYS A 38 -5.01 -10.28 -1.38
N LEU A 39 -4.98 -9.09 -0.80
CA LEU A 39 -4.15 -8.00 -1.28
C LEU A 39 -2.73 -8.12 -0.74
N LEU A 40 -1.77 -8.12 -1.65
CA LEU A 40 -0.35 -8.29 -1.35
C LEU A 40 0.21 -7.07 -0.62
N GLY A 41 0.65 -7.30 0.62
CA GLY A 41 1.29 -6.28 1.45
C GLY A 41 0.31 -5.44 2.29
N VAL A 42 -0.93 -5.90 2.47
CA VAL A 42 -1.81 -5.35 3.50
C VAL A 42 -1.41 -5.96 4.84
N GLU A 43 -0.70 -5.20 5.64
CA GLU A 43 -0.51 -5.51 7.06
C GLU A 43 -1.91 -5.56 7.70
N SER A 44 -2.28 -6.69 8.30
CA SER A 44 -3.52 -6.77 9.06
C SER A 44 -3.42 -5.76 10.20
N VAL A 45 -4.38 -4.84 10.21
CA VAL A 45 -4.61 -3.95 11.34
C VAL A 45 -5.28 -4.75 12.45
N GLY A 46 -4.78 -4.60 13.69
CA GLY A 46 -5.40 -5.20 14.87
C GLY A 46 -6.76 -4.55 15.17
N PRO A 47 -7.51 -5.03 16.19
CA PRO A 47 -8.67 -4.30 16.67
C PRO A 47 -8.25 -2.91 17.18
N LEU A 48 -9.16 -1.94 17.14
CA LEU A 48 -8.88 -0.64 17.75
C LEU A 48 -8.65 -0.79 19.24
N ARG A 49 -7.88 0.14 19.78
CA ARG A 49 -7.78 0.35 21.21
C ARG A 49 -9.11 0.86 21.75
N ASN A 50 -9.79 0.02 22.52
CA ASN A 50 -11.06 0.33 23.18
C ASN A 50 -10.97 1.52 24.17
N ASP A 51 -9.76 1.96 24.53
CA ASP A 51 -9.54 3.09 25.43
C ASP A 51 -9.41 4.46 24.72
N LEU A 52 -9.54 4.51 23.39
CA LEU A 52 -9.50 5.74 22.60
C LEU A 52 -10.88 6.10 22.03
N SER A 53 -11.33 7.33 22.27
CA SER A 53 -12.49 7.91 21.58
C SER A 53 -12.22 8.21 20.10
N LYS A 54 -13.28 8.34 19.30
CA LYS A 54 -13.19 8.75 17.88
C LYS A 54 -12.44 10.07 17.73
N GLU A 55 -12.65 11.03 18.62
CA GLU A 55 -11.98 12.33 18.63
C GLU A 55 -10.48 12.20 18.94
N GLN A 56 -10.11 11.32 19.87
CA GLN A 56 -8.69 11.03 20.17
C GLN A 56 -8.00 10.36 18.97
N ILE A 57 -8.66 9.39 18.34
CA ILE A 57 -8.16 8.73 17.12
C ILE A 57 -7.96 9.76 16.00
N GLN A 58 -8.97 10.61 15.74
CA GLN A 58 -8.86 11.64 14.70
C GLN A 58 -7.74 12.65 15.00
N SER A 59 -7.65 13.12 16.24
CA SER A 59 -6.58 14.04 16.67
C SER A 59 -5.20 13.42 16.48
N PHE A 60 -5.06 12.12 16.76
CA PHE A 60 -3.83 11.39 16.54
C PHE A 60 -3.50 11.26 15.04
N ILE A 61 -4.47 10.87 14.20
CA ILE A 61 -4.30 10.78 12.74
C ILE A 61 -3.84 12.13 12.17
N ASP A 62 -4.51 13.22 12.57
CA ASP A 62 -4.16 14.58 12.14
C ASP A 62 -2.73 14.97 12.55
N SER A 63 -2.33 14.66 13.79
CA SER A 63 -0.99 14.95 14.29
C SER A 63 0.09 14.13 13.59
N ALA A 64 -0.11 12.82 13.47
CA ALA A 64 0.82 11.91 12.81
C ALA A 64 0.98 12.29 11.32
N TYR A 65 -0.09 12.70 10.66
CA TYR A 65 -0.01 13.10 9.26
C TYR A 65 0.70 14.45 9.09
N LYS A 66 0.47 15.42 9.97
CA LYS A 66 1.22 16.69 9.96
C LYS A 66 2.72 16.46 10.08
N GLU A 67 3.13 15.54 10.96
CA GLU A 67 4.54 15.13 11.08
C GLU A 67 5.05 14.44 9.81
N TYR A 68 4.27 13.52 9.24
CA TYR A 68 4.55 12.87 7.95
C TYR A 68 4.81 13.90 6.83
N VAL A 69 3.92 14.88 6.65
CA VAL A 69 4.06 15.92 5.61
C VAL A 69 5.32 16.73 5.82
N LYS A 70 5.59 17.12 7.07
CA LYS A 70 6.78 17.90 7.42
C LYS A 70 8.07 17.14 7.09
N LYS A 71 8.24 15.91 7.60
CA LYS A 71 9.46 15.12 7.37
C LYS A 71 9.66 14.75 5.90
N LYS A 72 8.56 14.44 5.19
CA LYS A 72 8.58 14.23 3.73
C LYS A 72 9.08 15.48 3.01
N ALA A 73 8.55 16.66 3.33
CA ALA A 73 8.93 17.92 2.70
C ALA A 73 10.41 18.26 2.96
N GLU A 74 10.89 18.06 4.19
CA GLU A 74 12.31 18.21 4.56
C GLU A 74 13.20 17.27 3.73
N SER A 75 12.81 16.02 3.58
CA SER A 75 13.56 15.03 2.78
C SER A 75 13.60 15.39 1.30
N LEU A 76 12.46 15.82 0.73
CA LEU A 76 12.37 16.28 -0.66
C LEU A 76 13.15 17.57 -0.92
N HIS A 77 13.42 18.38 0.12
CA HIS A 77 14.24 19.58 -0.02
C HIS A 77 15.74 19.25 -0.15
N ASN A 78 16.17 18.15 0.46
CA ASN A 78 17.58 17.76 0.53
C ASN A 78 18.05 16.92 -0.67
N VAL A 79 17.14 16.50 -1.54
CA VAL A 79 17.46 15.68 -2.72
C VAL A 79 16.83 16.26 -3.98
N ASN A 80 17.34 15.89 -5.16
CA ASN A 80 16.61 16.15 -6.39
C ASN A 80 15.42 15.16 -6.46
N PRO A 81 14.17 15.62 -6.32
CA PRO A 81 13.01 14.72 -6.25
C PRO A 81 12.77 13.96 -7.56
N ASP A 82 13.23 14.50 -8.68
CA ASP A 82 13.02 13.91 -10.00
C ASP A 82 14.20 13.02 -10.43
N ALA A 83 15.21 12.83 -9.56
CA ALA A 83 16.29 11.90 -9.81
C ALA A 83 15.75 10.47 -9.86
N VAL A 84 16.09 9.74 -10.92
CA VAL A 84 15.77 8.31 -11.06
C VAL A 84 16.69 7.52 -10.13
N LEU A 85 16.10 6.86 -9.13
CA LEU A 85 16.79 5.94 -8.23
C LEU A 85 16.94 4.55 -8.84
N VAL A 86 15.91 4.11 -9.58
CA VAL A 86 15.89 2.78 -10.19
C VAL A 86 15.32 2.87 -11.60
N GLN A 87 16.04 2.31 -12.56
CA GLN A 87 15.56 2.16 -13.93
C GLN A 87 15.34 0.68 -14.25
N GLY A 88 14.08 0.32 -14.54
CA GLY A 88 13.68 -0.96 -15.11
C GLY A 88 13.40 -0.85 -16.60
N LYS A 89 12.98 -1.95 -17.23
CA LYS A 89 12.67 -2.01 -18.66
C LYS A 89 11.44 -1.17 -19.03
N ASP A 90 10.40 -1.23 -18.20
CA ASP A 90 9.09 -0.61 -18.41
C ASP A 90 8.64 0.27 -17.23
N PHE A 91 9.53 0.51 -16.27
CA PHE A 91 9.28 1.40 -15.14
C PHE A 91 10.55 2.17 -14.74
N ALA A 92 10.36 3.30 -14.08
CA ALA A 92 11.39 4.03 -13.38
C ALA A 92 10.85 4.43 -12.00
N VAL A 93 11.71 4.43 -11.00
CA VAL A 93 11.39 4.91 -9.64
C VAL A 93 12.22 6.15 -9.37
N THR A 94 11.54 7.25 -9.07
CA THR A 94 12.17 8.51 -8.68
C THR A 94 12.44 8.60 -7.19
N ALA A 95 13.33 9.52 -6.78
CA ALA A 95 13.60 9.81 -5.38
C ALA A 95 12.33 10.27 -4.65
N ARG A 96 11.47 11.04 -5.33
CA ARG A 96 10.18 11.46 -4.80
C ARG A 96 9.26 10.28 -4.49
N GLU A 97 9.09 9.36 -5.43
CA GLU A 97 8.22 8.18 -5.24
C GLU A 97 8.71 7.31 -4.08
N PHE A 98 10.03 7.10 -3.96
CA PHE A 98 10.60 6.36 -2.85
C PHE A 98 10.44 7.08 -1.50
N ILE A 99 10.71 8.38 -1.43
CA ILE A 99 10.51 9.17 -0.21
C ILE A 99 9.04 9.15 0.22
N GLU A 100 8.12 9.31 -0.72
CA GLU A 100 6.68 9.22 -0.45
C GLU A 100 6.30 7.86 0.13
N TYR A 101 6.82 6.77 -0.45
CA TYR A 101 6.63 5.41 0.06
C TYR A 101 7.22 5.22 1.47
N LYS A 102 8.48 5.63 1.70
CA LYS A 102 9.17 5.53 3.00
C LYS A 102 8.36 6.19 4.10
N TYR A 103 8.00 7.46 3.91
CA TYR A 103 7.27 8.20 4.94
C TYR A 103 5.84 7.68 5.12
N GLN A 104 5.22 7.13 4.08
CA GLN A 104 3.94 6.50 4.21
C GLN A 104 4.02 5.25 5.08
N LYS A 105 5.04 4.39 4.89
CA LYS A 105 5.26 3.22 5.75
C LYS A 105 5.44 3.61 7.21
N LEU A 106 6.26 4.63 7.48
CA LEU A 106 6.43 5.17 8.82
C LEU A 106 5.13 5.72 9.42
N PHE A 107 4.31 6.38 8.61
CA PHE A 107 3.01 6.88 9.05
C PHE A 107 2.06 5.73 9.42
N ILE A 108 1.97 4.69 8.59
CA ILE A 108 1.15 3.50 8.84
C ILE A 108 1.60 2.80 10.11
N GLU A 109 2.91 2.57 10.27
CA GLU A 109 3.46 1.96 11.46
C GLU A 109 3.13 2.77 12.71
N ARG A 110 3.23 4.10 12.61
CA ARG A 110 2.88 5.00 13.71
C ARG A 110 1.39 4.95 14.07
N LEU A 111 0.51 4.85 13.06
CA LEU A 111 -0.91 4.57 13.28
C LEU A 111 -1.09 3.23 13.97
N ASN A 112 -0.40 2.20 13.51
CA ASN A 112 -0.54 0.87 14.04
C ASN A 112 -0.17 0.81 15.52
N GLU A 113 1.00 1.34 15.87
CA GLU A 113 1.50 1.39 17.25
C GLU A 113 0.60 2.15 18.23
N THR A 114 -0.23 3.07 17.72
CA THR A 114 -1.01 3.97 18.60
C THR A 114 -2.48 3.64 18.64
N ILE A 115 -3.06 3.27 17.50
CA ILE A 115 -4.51 3.09 17.35
C ILE A 115 -4.91 1.63 17.57
N PHE A 116 -4.08 0.67 17.18
CA PHE A 116 -4.45 -0.75 17.26
C PHE A 116 -3.91 -1.41 18.51
N ASP A 117 -4.71 -2.30 19.08
CA ASP A 117 -4.30 -3.12 20.22
C ASP A 117 -3.45 -4.31 19.74
N HIS A 118 -2.14 -4.20 19.99
CA HIS A 118 -1.18 -5.24 19.64
C HIS A 118 -1.23 -6.45 20.60
N THR A 119 -1.93 -6.37 21.73
CA THR A 119 -2.00 -7.48 22.70
C THR A 119 -2.84 -8.66 22.22
N VAL A 120 -3.74 -8.43 21.24
CA VAL A 120 -4.66 -9.44 20.71
C VAL A 120 -4.02 -10.29 19.59
N VAL A 121 -2.89 -9.88 19.05
CA VAL A 121 -2.39 -10.33 17.74
C VAL A 121 -1.29 -11.41 17.82
N ASP A 122 -0.90 -11.83 19.02
CA ASP A 122 0.40 -12.51 19.23
C ASP A 122 0.49 -13.98 18.76
N GLY A 123 -0.59 -14.55 18.20
CA GLY A 123 -0.67 -15.97 17.84
C GLY A 123 -0.96 -16.32 16.38
N GLN A 124 -1.67 -15.50 15.60
CA GLN A 124 -2.19 -15.91 14.26
C GLN A 124 -1.67 -15.10 13.08
N LEU A 125 -1.12 -13.90 13.28
CA LEU A 125 -0.53 -13.12 12.18
C LEU A 125 0.95 -13.44 11.92
N LYS A 126 1.64 -14.11 12.86
CA LYS A 126 3.06 -14.49 12.73
C LYS A 126 3.34 -15.35 11.48
N ASP A 127 2.37 -16.16 11.07
CA ASP A 127 2.57 -17.16 10.01
C ASP A 127 2.16 -16.68 8.61
N ALA A 128 1.31 -15.65 8.52
CA ALA A 128 0.74 -15.20 7.24
C ALA A 128 1.60 -14.16 6.51
N PHE A 129 2.43 -13.39 7.21
CA PHE A 129 3.10 -12.20 6.66
C PHE A 129 4.60 -12.09 6.97
N GLY A 130 5.23 -13.15 7.51
CA GLY A 130 6.60 -13.08 8.00
C GLY A 130 6.67 -12.43 9.38
N THR A 131 7.80 -12.63 10.07
CA THR A 131 7.99 -12.29 11.47
C THR A 131 7.59 -10.84 11.82
N PRO A 132 6.87 -10.59 12.94
CA PRO A 132 6.53 -9.24 13.45
C PRO A 132 7.73 -8.34 13.80
N GLU A 133 8.96 -8.80 13.57
CA GLU A 133 10.18 -8.17 14.07
C GLU A 133 10.70 -7.02 13.18
N SER A 134 10.19 -6.88 11.97
CA SER A 134 10.54 -5.74 11.12
C SER A 134 9.64 -4.53 11.44
N LYS A 135 9.92 -3.86 12.57
CA LYS A 135 9.51 -2.45 12.72
C LYS A 135 10.03 -1.69 11.49
N THR A 136 9.14 -1.16 10.65
CA THR A 136 9.56 -0.50 9.41
C THR A 136 10.46 0.71 9.67
N GLY A 137 10.36 1.31 10.86
CA GLY A 137 11.26 2.36 11.36
C GLY A 137 12.72 1.93 11.53
N ASN A 138 13.00 0.62 11.53
CA ASN A 138 14.34 0.07 11.59
C ASN A 138 14.85 -0.47 10.24
N LEU A 139 14.01 -0.47 9.20
CA LEU A 139 14.46 -0.90 7.87
C LEU A 139 15.41 0.14 7.28
N SER A 140 16.52 -0.33 6.72
CA SER A 140 17.40 0.48 5.90
C SER A 140 16.66 1.00 4.65
N ASN A 141 17.14 2.09 4.06
CA ASN A 141 16.59 2.57 2.78
C ASN A 141 16.67 1.48 1.69
N GLN A 142 17.67 0.60 1.74
CA GLN A 142 17.83 -0.52 0.82
C GLN A 142 16.72 -1.56 0.98
N GLU A 143 16.39 -1.94 2.22
CA GLU A 143 15.28 -2.86 2.50
C GLU A 143 13.94 -2.24 2.12
N LEU A 144 13.69 -0.98 2.49
CA LEU A 144 12.50 -0.25 2.06
C LEU A 144 12.38 -0.18 0.54
N LEU A 145 13.50 0.04 -0.17
CA LEU A 145 13.50 0.08 -1.62
C LEU A 145 13.17 -1.29 -2.20
N ARG A 146 13.71 -2.38 -1.63
CA ARG A 146 13.36 -3.75 -2.03
C ARG A 146 11.86 -4.00 -1.89
N HIS A 147 11.26 -3.65 -0.74
CA HIS A 147 9.82 -3.75 -0.54
C HIS A 147 9.06 -2.94 -1.59
N PHE A 148 9.49 -1.71 -1.88
CA PHE A 148 8.85 -0.86 -2.88
C PHE A 148 8.95 -1.43 -4.30
N LEU A 149 10.12 -1.94 -4.68
CA LEU A 149 10.40 -2.49 -6.01
C LEU A 149 9.65 -3.79 -6.30
N SER A 150 9.32 -4.58 -5.28
CA SER A 150 8.58 -5.84 -5.45
C SER A 150 7.34 -5.67 -6.35
N ARG A 151 6.58 -4.59 -6.18
CA ARG A 151 5.36 -4.31 -6.95
C ARG A 151 5.62 -3.97 -8.41
N TYR A 152 6.65 -3.18 -8.68
CA TYR A 152 7.03 -2.83 -10.05
C TYR A 152 7.54 -4.04 -10.80
N VAL A 153 8.41 -4.81 -10.14
CA VAL A 153 8.99 -6.03 -10.71
C VAL A 153 7.90 -7.08 -10.98
N LEU A 154 6.97 -7.29 -10.05
CA LEU A 154 5.88 -8.24 -10.25
C LEU A 154 4.91 -7.80 -11.34
N ALA A 155 4.56 -6.52 -11.41
CA ALA A 155 3.70 -6.01 -12.47
C ALA A 155 4.37 -6.14 -13.85
N SER A 156 5.66 -5.80 -13.95
CA SER A 156 6.46 -6.01 -15.16
C SER A 156 6.51 -7.50 -15.55
N HIS A 157 6.77 -8.38 -14.58
CA HIS A 157 6.78 -9.83 -14.79
C HIS A 157 5.41 -10.39 -15.23
N ALA A 158 4.31 -9.84 -14.70
CA ALA A 158 2.96 -10.19 -15.14
C ALA A 158 2.75 -9.81 -16.62
N LYS A 159 3.15 -8.59 -17.01
CA LYS A 159 3.08 -8.11 -18.41
C LYS A 159 3.92 -8.98 -19.35
N GLU A 160 5.14 -9.36 -18.95
CA GLU A 160 6.00 -10.26 -19.73
C GLU A 160 5.39 -11.64 -19.97
N ARG A 161 4.46 -12.07 -19.10
CA ARG A 161 3.70 -13.32 -19.23
C ARG A 161 2.39 -13.17 -19.98
N GLY A 162 2.16 -12.02 -20.61
CA GLY A 162 0.95 -11.72 -21.36
C GLY A 162 -0.27 -11.42 -20.47
N ILE A 163 -0.09 -11.15 -19.18
CA ILE A 163 -1.16 -10.70 -18.30
C ILE A 163 -1.37 -9.20 -18.53
N SER A 164 -2.61 -8.81 -18.77
CA SER A 164 -3.01 -7.42 -18.96
C SER A 164 -4.20 -7.04 -18.09
N VAL A 165 -4.37 -5.74 -17.86
CA VAL A 165 -5.55 -5.13 -17.24
C VAL A 165 -6.16 -4.19 -18.27
N SER A 166 -7.41 -4.45 -18.66
CA SER A 166 -8.14 -3.55 -19.53
C SER A 166 -8.59 -2.30 -18.78
N ARG A 167 -8.90 -1.23 -19.52
CA ARG A 167 -9.43 0.01 -18.93
C ARG A 167 -10.72 -0.25 -18.14
N GLN A 168 -11.64 -1.06 -18.68
CA GLN A 168 -12.89 -1.39 -18.02
C GLN A 168 -12.66 -2.13 -16.70
N GLU A 169 -11.78 -3.14 -16.69
CA GLU A 169 -11.45 -3.87 -15.45
C GLU A 169 -10.89 -2.93 -14.37
N LEU A 170 -10.04 -1.98 -14.77
CA LEU A 170 -9.50 -0.98 -13.85
C LEU A 170 -10.59 -0.04 -13.31
N ASP A 171 -11.50 0.42 -14.18
CA ASP A 171 -12.63 1.27 -13.79
C ASP A 171 -13.57 0.52 -12.82
N ASP A 172 -13.88 -0.74 -13.10
CA ASP A 172 -14.72 -1.59 -12.25
C ASP A 172 -14.07 -1.81 -10.86
N TYR A 173 -12.75 -2.03 -10.83
CA TYR A 173 -12.00 -2.22 -9.58
C TYR A 173 -11.94 -0.94 -8.74
N ILE A 174 -11.75 0.22 -9.38
CA ILE A 174 -11.80 1.52 -8.72
C ILE A 174 -13.21 1.77 -8.18
N ALA A 175 -14.26 1.54 -8.98
CA ALA A 175 -15.64 1.71 -8.55
C ALA A 175 -15.99 0.82 -7.36
N PHE A 176 -15.56 -0.45 -7.38
CA PHE A 176 -15.70 -1.35 -6.24
C PHE A 176 -15.02 -0.79 -4.98
N THR A 177 -13.80 -0.26 -5.10
CA THR A 177 -13.08 0.33 -3.96
C THR A 177 -13.76 1.60 -3.44
N LYS A 178 -14.26 2.47 -4.33
CA LYS A 178 -15.06 3.65 -3.97
C LYS A 178 -16.31 3.28 -3.18
N ASN A 179 -17.03 2.26 -3.66
CA ASN A 179 -18.23 1.76 -2.99
C ASN A 179 -17.91 1.18 -1.62
N ALA A 180 -16.81 0.42 -1.51
CA ALA A 180 -16.34 -0.11 -0.22
C ALA A 180 -16.02 1.01 0.77
N LEU A 181 -15.32 2.07 0.34
CA LEU A 181 -15.03 3.24 1.18
C LEU A 181 -16.28 4.05 1.54
N SER A 182 -17.24 4.17 0.62
CA SER A 182 -18.49 4.91 0.84
C SER A 182 -19.46 4.18 1.76
N GLY A 183 -19.45 2.84 1.69
CA GLY A 183 -20.27 1.96 2.52
C GLY A 183 -19.77 1.81 3.96
N MET A 184 -18.56 2.31 4.27
CA MET A 184 -18.10 2.47 5.65
C MET A 184 -18.92 3.58 6.32
N ASP A 185 -20.00 3.19 6.99
CA ASP A 185 -20.84 4.10 7.77
C ASP A 185 -20.11 4.46 9.06
N ALA A 186 -20.00 5.75 9.36
CA ALA A 186 -19.41 6.22 10.61
C ALA A 186 -20.25 5.83 11.85
N ASN A 187 -21.49 5.36 11.62
CA ASN A 187 -22.48 5.01 12.64
C ASN A 187 -22.68 3.50 12.82
N THR A 188 -22.05 2.64 12.02
CA THR A 188 -22.03 1.20 12.32
C THR A 188 -20.99 0.92 13.39
N ASP A 189 -21.36 0.16 14.43
CA ASP A 189 -20.52 -0.20 15.60
C ASP A 189 -19.24 -1.00 15.24
N MET A 190 -18.97 -1.23 13.96
CA MET A 190 -17.71 -1.81 13.49
C MET A 190 -16.62 -0.73 13.44
N GLU A 191 -15.89 -0.64 14.55
CA GLU A 191 -14.72 0.19 14.77
C GLU A 191 -13.68 0.19 13.61
N SER A 192 -13.55 -0.90 12.85
CA SER A 192 -12.66 -0.98 11.68
C SER A 192 -13.01 0.00 10.56
N ASP A 193 -14.30 0.29 10.37
CA ASP A 193 -14.81 1.07 9.23
C ASP A 193 -14.52 2.58 9.39
N PHE A 194 -14.39 3.04 10.64
CA PHE A 194 -14.08 4.44 10.96
C PHE A 194 -12.67 4.85 10.50
N THR A 195 -11.67 3.97 10.65
CA THR A 195 -10.27 4.34 10.42
C THR A 195 -9.89 4.50 8.95
N GLY A 196 -10.43 3.65 8.06
CA GLY A 196 -10.16 3.72 6.62
C GLY A 196 -10.68 5.00 6.00
N LYS A 197 -11.93 5.36 6.30
CA LYS A 197 -12.56 6.58 5.81
C LYS A 197 -11.94 7.84 6.40
N ALA A 198 -11.69 7.89 7.71
CA ALA A 198 -11.03 9.03 8.36
C ALA A 198 -9.63 9.29 7.77
N PHE A 199 -8.88 8.22 7.47
CA PHE A 199 -7.59 8.33 6.78
C PHE A 199 -7.75 8.93 5.37
N PHE A 200 -8.73 8.45 4.60
CA PHE A 200 -8.99 8.96 3.25
C PHE A 200 -9.38 10.43 3.25
N GLU A 201 -10.28 10.84 4.14
CA GLU A 201 -10.74 12.23 4.26
C GLU A 201 -9.60 13.16 4.67
N ALA A 202 -8.77 12.74 5.64
CA ALA A 202 -7.58 13.48 6.04
C ALA A 202 -6.64 13.66 4.84
N LEU A 203 -6.40 12.59 4.08
CA LEU A 203 -5.60 12.61 2.87
C LEU A 203 -6.10 13.66 1.86
N LEU A 204 -7.38 13.61 1.50
CA LEU A 204 -8.00 14.53 0.54
C LEU A 204 -7.84 15.98 1.01
N LYS A 205 -8.23 16.25 2.26
CA LYS A 205 -8.18 17.59 2.87
C LYS A 205 -6.78 18.20 2.81
N MET A 206 -5.74 17.42 3.08
CA MET A 206 -4.37 17.95 3.17
C MET A 206 -3.72 18.18 1.81
N ASN A 207 -4.18 17.46 0.78
CA ASN A 207 -3.73 17.70 -0.59
C ASN A 207 -4.60 18.72 -1.32
N GLY A 208 -5.71 19.15 -0.70
CA GLY A 208 -6.69 20.03 -1.33
C GLY A 208 -7.35 19.38 -2.54
N TRP A 209 -7.53 18.05 -2.48
CA TRP A 209 -8.21 17.28 -3.52
C TRP A 209 -9.65 17.01 -3.13
N THR A 210 -10.53 17.01 -4.13
CA THR A 210 -11.80 16.29 -4.00
C THR A 210 -11.58 14.80 -4.16
N GLU A 211 -12.57 14.00 -3.76
CA GLU A 211 -12.53 12.57 -3.98
C GLU A 211 -12.43 12.23 -5.48
N GLU A 212 -13.22 12.91 -6.33
CA GLU A 212 -13.19 12.73 -7.78
C GLU A 212 -11.83 13.06 -8.36
N GLU A 213 -11.21 14.15 -7.93
CA GLU A 213 -9.87 14.52 -8.35
C GLU A 213 -8.87 13.42 -8.02
N TYR A 214 -8.93 12.86 -6.80
CA TYR A 214 -8.04 11.77 -6.37
C TYR A 214 -8.14 10.54 -7.28
N TRP A 215 -9.36 10.06 -7.57
CA TRP A 215 -9.56 8.86 -8.38
C TRP A 215 -9.11 9.01 -9.84
N GLU A 216 -9.11 10.25 -10.34
CA GLU A 216 -8.64 10.57 -11.69
C GLU A 216 -7.13 10.84 -11.78
N LEU A 217 -6.39 10.85 -10.66
CA LEU A 217 -4.94 11.03 -10.70
C LEU A 217 -4.30 9.86 -11.45
N PRO A 218 -3.51 10.11 -12.53
CA PRO A 218 -2.89 9.04 -13.32
C PRO A 218 -2.11 8.05 -12.45
N LYS A 219 -1.42 8.58 -11.45
CA LYS A 219 -0.66 7.81 -10.48
C LYS A 219 -1.56 6.92 -9.59
N VAL A 220 -2.75 7.35 -9.17
CA VAL A 220 -3.67 6.45 -8.43
C VAL A 220 -4.03 5.27 -9.31
N ARG A 221 -4.44 5.55 -10.56
CA ARG A 221 -4.86 4.53 -11.52
C ARG A 221 -3.74 3.56 -11.89
N GLU A 222 -2.51 4.04 -12.09
CA GLU A 222 -1.31 3.21 -12.28
C GLU A 222 -1.04 2.30 -11.08
N GLY A 223 -1.29 2.77 -9.85
CA GLY A 223 -1.19 1.97 -8.63
C GLY A 223 -2.15 0.80 -8.64
N TYR A 224 -3.43 1.08 -8.91
CA TYR A 224 -4.47 0.06 -9.05
C TYR A 224 -4.18 -0.94 -10.17
N GLU A 225 -3.70 -0.48 -11.34
CA GLU A 225 -3.31 -1.39 -12.44
C GLU A 225 -2.23 -2.38 -11.99
N ARG A 226 -1.17 -1.90 -11.30
CA ARG A 226 -0.09 -2.77 -10.81
C ARG A 226 -0.59 -3.80 -9.81
N ASP A 227 -1.44 -3.39 -8.87
CA ASP A 227 -2.00 -4.30 -7.87
C ASP A 227 -2.89 -5.36 -8.52
N MET A 228 -3.69 -4.99 -9.54
CA MET A 228 -4.48 -5.95 -10.31
C MET A 228 -3.62 -6.92 -11.12
N LEU A 229 -2.54 -6.45 -11.76
CA LEU A 229 -1.59 -7.31 -12.46
C LEU A 229 -0.96 -8.33 -11.51
N GLN A 230 -0.60 -7.90 -10.30
CA GLN A 230 -0.01 -8.76 -9.28
C GLN A 230 -0.99 -9.84 -8.80
N GLN A 231 -2.26 -9.47 -8.54
CA GLN A 231 -3.31 -10.42 -8.16
C GLN A 231 -3.60 -11.43 -9.29
N LYS A 232 -3.66 -10.97 -10.54
CA LYS A 232 -3.83 -11.84 -11.71
C LYS A 232 -2.66 -12.80 -11.87
N LEU A 233 -1.42 -12.33 -11.62
CA LEU A 233 -0.23 -13.18 -11.63
C LEU A 233 -0.30 -14.25 -10.54
N GLU A 234 -0.62 -13.88 -9.30
CA GLU A 234 -0.80 -14.83 -8.20
C GLU A 234 -1.83 -15.90 -8.56
N LYS A 235 -3.03 -15.46 -8.98
CA LYS A 235 -4.11 -16.36 -9.39
C LYS A 235 -3.66 -17.32 -10.49
N GLN A 236 -3.04 -16.82 -11.56
CA GLN A 236 -2.51 -17.67 -12.63
C GLN A 236 -1.50 -18.70 -12.12
N LEU A 237 -0.59 -18.30 -11.22
CA LEU A 237 0.44 -19.20 -10.69
C LEU A 237 -0.17 -20.31 -9.82
N ILE A 238 -1.19 -19.99 -9.02
CA ILE A 238 -1.93 -20.95 -8.20
C ILE A 238 -2.72 -21.91 -9.10
N GLU A 239 -3.50 -21.38 -10.05
CA GLU A 239 -4.32 -22.18 -10.96
C GLU A 239 -3.49 -23.12 -11.84
N THR A 240 -2.26 -22.71 -12.20
CA THR A 240 -1.33 -23.55 -12.98
C THR A 240 -0.46 -24.48 -12.13
N GLY A 241 -0.62 -24.47 -10.79
CA GLY A 241 0.15 -25.30 -9.87
C GLY A 241 1.63 -24.93 -9.77
N LYS A 242 2.03 -23.74 -10.24
CA LYS A 242 3.42 -23.25 -10.11
C LYS A 242 3.76 -22.82 -8.68
N VAL A 243 2.74 -22.39 -7.94
CA VAL A 243 2.77 -22.16 -6.48
C VAL A 243 1.49 -22.75 -5.90
N GLY A 244 1.52 -23.31 -4.70
CA GLY A 244 0.36 -23.95 -4.08
C GLY A 244 -0.62 -22.99 -3.41
N ASN A 245 -0.15 -21.83 -2.97
CA ASN A 245 -0.92 -20.88 -2.16
C ASN A 245 -0.23 -19.49 -2.12
N HIS A 246 -0.85 -18.55 -1.40
CA HIS A 246 -0.33 -17.19 -1.20
C HIS A 246 1.07 -17.15 -0.57
N HIS A 247 1.36 -17.98 0.43
CA HIS A 247 2.67 -17.98 1.10
C HIS A 247 3.78 -18.40 0.13
N GLU A 248 3.53 -19.43 -0.68
CA GLU A 248 4.44 -19.83 -1.75
C GLU A 248 4.57 -18.76 -2.85
N PHE A 249 3.50 -18.00 -3.12
CA PHE A 249 3.57 -16.84 -4.01
C PHE A 249 4.47 -15.74 -3.45
N LEU A 250 4.45 -15.45 -2.15
CA LEU A 250 5.37 -14.48 -1.54
C LEU A 250 6.83 -14.91 -1.70
N ALA A 251 7.14 -16.19 -1.44
CA ALA A 251 8.48 -16.74 -1.67
C ALA A 251 8.88 -16.72 -3.16
N TYR A 252 7.92 -16.88 -4.08
CA TYR A 252 8.14 -16.70 -5.51
C TYR A 252 8.45 -15.24 -5.84
N ALA A 253 7.72 -14.29 -5.28
CA ALA A 253 7.92 -12.86 -5.48
C ALA A 253 9.33 -12.40 -5.04
N ASP A 254 9.80 -12.86 -3.89
CA ASP A 254 11.15 -12.56 -3.40
C ASP A 254 12.23 -13.07 -4.36
N LYS A 255 12.09 -14.30 -4.87
CA LYS A 255 13.01 -14.86 -5.87
C LYS A 255 13.04 -14.05 -7.16
N ILE A 256 11.87 -13.58 -7.62
CA ILE A 256 11.76 -12.74 -8.81
C ILE A 256 12.43 -11.38 -8.55
N LEU A 257 12.20 -10.76 -7.39
CA LEU A 257 12.83 -9.51 -7.00
C LEU A 257 14.36 -9.63 -6.91
N ASP A 258 14.88 -10.69 -6.30
CA ASP A 258 16.33 -10.95 -6.19
C ASP A 258 17.00 -11.13 -7.55
N SER A 259 16.31 -11.76 -8.49
CA SER A 259 16.77 -11.90 -9.87
C SER A 259 16.72 -10.57 -10.62
N ALA A 260 15.65 -9.79 -10.41
CA ALA A 260 15.44 -8.52 -11.09
C ALA A 260 16.44 -7.45 -10.62
N ILE A 261 16.65 -7.30 -9.31
CA ILE A 261 17.54 -6.27 -8.73
C ILE A 261 18.95 -6.34 -9.31
N LYS A 262 19.47 -7.54 -9.61
CA LYS A 262 20.79 -7.72 -10.22
C LYS A 262 20.90 -7.17 -11.65
N LYS A 263 19.76 -6.89 -12.29
CA LYS A 263 19.63 -6.39 -13.66
C LYS A 263 19.12 -4.94 -13.71
N LEU A 264 18.61 -4.42 -12.60
CA LEU A 264 18.14 -3.04 -12.51
C LEU A 264 19.35 -2.11 -12.38
N ASP A 265 19.27 -0.94 -13.02
CA ASP A 265 20.20 0.15 -12.74
C ASP A 265 19.71 0.87 -11.47
N VAL A 266 20.38 0.61 -10.35
CA VAL A 266 20.04 1.17 -9.05
C VAL A 266 21.13 2.14 -8.60
N ARG A 267 20.72 3.38 -8.37
CA ARG A 267 21.55 4.47 -7.84
C ARG A 267 21.64 4.40 -6.32
N TRP A 268 22.38 3.41 -5.82
CA TRP A 268 22.59 3.20 -4.37
C TRP A 268 23.19 4.43 -3.69
N ASP A 269 24.08 5.13 -4.38
CA ASP A 269 24.69 6.40 -3.93
C ASP A 269 23.63 7.46 -3.59
N LEU A 270 22.59 7.57 -4.41
CA LEU A 270 21.50 8.52 -4.17
C LEU A 270 20.56 8.04 -3.08
N LEU A 271 20.30 6.73 -3.02
CA LEU A 271 19.42 6.12 -2.03
C LEU A 271 19.97 6.28 -0.60
N ASP A 272 21.26 6.08 -0.40
CA ASP A 272 21.89 6.19 0.92
C ASP A 272 21.93 7.63 1.45
N ASN A 273 21.77 8.63 0.56
CA ASN A 273 21.69 10.04 0.90
C ASN A 273 20.26 10.53 1.21
N ILE A 274 19.25 9.66 1.13
CA ILE A 274 17.88 10.01 1.49
C ILE A 274 17.71 9.92 3.02
N PRO A 275 17.39 11.03 3.71
CA PRO A 275 17.18 11.03 5.16
C PRO A 275 15.96 10.22 5.57
#